data_AF-A0A8E0SAW5-F1
#
_entry.id   AF-A0A8E0SAW5-F1
#
_cell.length_a   1.000
_cell.length_b   1.000
_cell.length_c   1.000
_cell.angle_alpha   90.00
_cell.angle_beta   90.00
_cell.angle_gamma   90.00
#
_symmetry.space_group_name_H-M   'P 1'
#
loop_
_entity.id
_entity.type
_entity.pdbx_description
1 polymer ?
#
loop_
_entity_poly.entity_id
_entity_poly.type
_entity_poly.pdbx_seq_one_letter_code
_entity_poly.pdbx_strand_id
1 'polypeptide(L)'
;MTNSTTCVVAPTPEFVKPKIIILEGVDRSGKSTLQHAINKATCYKHIVVDRGPIGFKTYCDLFSRDPQLWDNYDDLEKHLAKMEDVLVIYLDCDTKVLIDRCIQTGHEILDYTLHKHFYKFYFDKSPMKKIIVDTTYKTPEEIANDLVKEGVL
;
A
#
# COMPACT_ATOMS: atom_id res chain seq x y z
N MET A 1 -40.78 -8.96 37.88
CA MET A 1 -40.66 -8.66 36.44
C MET A 1 -39.19 -8.40 36.16
N THR A 2 -38.47 -9.42 35.68
CA THR A 2 -37.04 -9.32 35.32
C THR A 2 -36.95 -9.00 33.84
N ASN A 3 -36.58 -7.77 33.50
CA ASN A 3 -36.32 -7.38 32.12
C ASN A 3 -35.02 -8.06 31.66
N SER A 4 -35.15 -9.15 30.91
CA SER A 4 -34.05 -9.73 30.15
C SER A 4 -33.80 -8.84 28.95
N THR A 5 -32.82 -7.93 29.07
CA THR A 5 -32.29 -7.20 27.92
C THR A 5 -31.51 -8.20 27.07
N THR A 6 -32.17 -8.76 26.05
CA THR A 6 -31.52 -9.50 24.97
C THR A 6 -30.53 -8.57 24.30
N CYS A 7 -29.24 -8.72 24.63
CA CYS A 7 -28.16 -8.10 23.90
C CYS A 7 -28.17 -8.74 22.51
N VAL A 8 -28.66 -8.00 21.51
CA VAL A 8 -28.57 -8.39 20.12
C VAL A 8 -27.08 -8.35 19.77
N VAL A 9 -26.45 -9.52 19.77
CA VAL A 9 -25.07 -9.66 19.33
C VAL A 9 -25.06 -9.28 17.86
N ALA A 10 -24.44 -8.15 17.53
CA ALA A 10 -24.23 -7.75 16.14
C ALA A 10 -23.54 -8.92 15.42
N PRO A 11 -23.96 -9.26 14.18
CA PRO A 11 -23.32 -10.34 13.44
C PRO A 11 -21.82 -10.08 13.40
N THR A 12 -21.03 -11.00 13.96
CA THR A 12 -19.57 -10.94 13.90
C THR A 12 -19.19 -10.87 12.43
N PRO A 13 -18.47 -9.82 11.98
CA PRO A 13 -17.93 -9.80 10.63
C PRO A 13 -17.19 -11.11 10.42
N GLU A 14 -17.42 -11.76 9.27
CA GLU A 14 -16.70 -12.96 8.87
C GLU A 14 -15.21 -12.74 9.15
N PHE A 15 -14.57 -13.63 9.91
CA PHE A 15 -13.24 -13.38 10.46
C PHE A 15 -12.19 -13.44 9.35
N VAL A 16 -11.98 -12.32 8.66
CA VAL A 16 -10.92 -12.18 7.66
C VAL A 16 -9.59 -12.17 8.40
N LYS A 17 -8.71 -13.13 8.09
CA LYS A 17 -7.39 -13.28 8.70
C LYS A 17 -6.55 -12.00 8.52
N PRO A 18 -5.78 -11.58 9.53
CA PRO A 18 -4.79 -10.50 9.39
C PRO A 18 -3.85 -10.73 8.21
N LYS A 19 -3.43 -9.62 7.59
CA LYS A 19 -2.53 -9.62 6.42
C LYS A 19 -1.35 -8.68 6.67
N ILE A 20 -0.26 -8.89 5.94
CA ILE A 20 0.79 -7.90 5.73
C ILE A 20 0.43 -7.14 4.45
N ILE A 21 0.14 -5.84 4.60
CA ILE A 21 -0.18 -4.94 3.49
C ILE A 21 1.03 -4.07 3.21
N ILE A 22 1.58 -4.18 2.01
CA ILE A 22 2.73 -3.39 1.57
C ILE A 22 2.23 -2.31 0.63
N LEU A 23 2.36 -1.05 1.03
CA LEU A 23 1.99 0.08 0.19
C LEU A 23 3.18 0.47 -0.67
N GLU A 24 3.01 0.39 -1.98
CA GLU A 24 4.02 0.73 -2.98
C GLU A 24 3.59 1.93 -3.82
N GLY A 25 4.56 2.63 -4.40
CA GLY A 25 4.33 3.77 -5.28
C GLY A 25 5.29 4.91 -5.02
N VAL A 26 5.35 5.85 -5.96
CA VAL A 26 6.25 7.01 -5.89
C VAL A 26 5.97 7.88 -4.66
N ASP A 27 6.93 8.71 -4.26
CA ASP A 27 6.70 9.66 -3.17
C ASP A 27 5.55 10.61 -3.52
N ARG A 28 4.82 11.06 -2.50
CA ARG A 28 3.56 11.84 -2.62
C ARG A 28 2.36 11.11 -3.22
N SER A 29 2.45 9.81 -3.53
CA SER A 29 1.29 9.01 -3.97
C SER A 29 0.21 8.82 -2.89
N GLY A 30 0.52 9.08 -1.62
CA GLY A 30 -0.43 9.01 -0.50
C GLY A 30 -0.26 7.78 0.40
N LYS A 31 0.86 7.04 0.31
CA LYS A 31 1.12 5.82 1.10
C LYS A 31 0.85 5.98 2.59
N SER A 32 1.52 6.93 3.25
CA SER A 32 1.39 7.11 4.70
C SER A 32 -0.04 7.51 5.11
N THR A 33 -0.72 8.33 4.30
CA THR A 33 -2.12 8.68 4.56
C THR A 33 -3.06 7.48 4.39
N LEU A 34 -2.85 6.66 3.35
CA LEU A 34 -3.61 5.43 3.14
C LEU A 34 -3.35 4.40 4.24
N GLN A 35 -2.13 4.29 4.74
CA GLN A 35 -1.80 3.46 5.90
C GLN A 35 -2.66 3.83 7.11
N HIS A 36 -2.79 5.12 7.42
CA HIS A 36 -3.65 5.58 8.51
C HIS A 36 -5.12 5.25 8.25
N ALA A 37 -5.61 5.47 7.02
CA ALA A 37 -6.98 5.16 6.64
C ALA A 37 -7.29 3.66 6.76
N ILE A 38 -6.42 2.77 6.26
CA ILE A 38 -6.54 1.31 6.38
C ILE A 38 -6.58 0.90 7.85
N ASN A 39 -5.63 1.39 8.65
CA ASN A 39 -5.58 1.08 10.08
C ASN A 39 -6.88 1.47 10.80
N LYS A 40 -7.43 2.65 10.49
CA LYS A 40 -8.70 3.10 11.06
C LYS A 40 -9.89 2.24 10.59
N ALA A 41 -10.00 2.00 9.29
CA ALA A 41 -11.12 1.27 8.69
C ALA A 41 -11.16 -0.21 9.12
N THR A 42 -10.00 -0.78 9.42
CA THR A 42 -9.86 -2.20 9.77
C THR A 42 -9.64 -2.43 11.27
N CYS A 43 -9.79 -1.40 12.11
CA CYS A 43 -9.52 -1.47 13.55
C CYS A 43 -8.13 -2.04 13.86
N TYR A 44 -7.11 -1.62 13.10
CA TYR A 44 -5.70 -2.03 13.24
C TYR A 44 -5.47 -3.54 13.10
N LYS A 45 -6.32 -4.21 12.32
CA LYS A 45 -6.24 -5.67 12.09
C LYS A 45 -5.00 -6.11 11.32
N HIS A 46 -4.48 -5.27 10.42
CA HIS A 46 -3.37 -5.63 9.53
C HIS A 46 -2.04 -5.01 9.97
N ILE A 47 -0.94 -5.66 9.56
CA ILE A 47 0.38 -5.01 9.55
C ILE A 47 0.48 -4.26 8.23
N VAL A 48 0.57 -2.93 8.29
CA VAL A 48 0.69 -2.09 7.09
C VAL A 48 2.08 -1.46 7.06
N VAL A 49 2.78 -1.63 5.95
CA VAL A 49 4.16 -1.17 5.75
C VAL A 49 4.21 -0.15 4.62
N ASP A 50 4.83 1.00 4.87
CA ASP A 50 5.13 2.01 3.84
C ASP A 50 6.42 1.59 3.12
N ARG A 51 6.26 1.05 1.90
CA ARG A 51 7.30 0.50 1.02
C ARG A 51 7.83 -0.89 1.40
N GLY A 52 7.94 -1.74 0.41
CA GLY A 52 8.55 -3.07 0.50
C GLY A 52 9.57 -3.30 -0.62
N PRO A 53 9.85 -4.56 -0.97
CA PRO A 53 10.92 -4.90 -1.90
C PRO A 53 10.82 -4.23 -3.28
N ILE A 54 9.61 -4.01 -3.81
CA ILE A 54 9.41 -3.37 -5.12
C ILE A 54 9.94 -1.94 -5.08
N GLY A 55 9.54 -1.17 -4.06
CA GLY A 55 10.03 0.18 -3.86
C GLY A 55 11.53 0.18 -3.56
N PHE A 56 12.01 -0.67 -2.65
CA PHE A 56 13.44 -0.67 -2.33
C PHE A 56 14.34 -1.01 -3.52
N LYS A 57 13.98 -1.99 -4.36
CA LYS A 57 14.71 -2.27 -5.62
C LYS A 57 14.66 -1.09 -6.59
N THR A 58 13.51 -0.43 -6.71
CA THR A 58 13.37 0.81 -7.50
C THR A 58 14.41 1.85 -7.09
N TYR A 59 14.58 2.09 -5.79
CA TYR A 59 15.54 3.09 -5.30
C TYR A 59 16.99 2.62 -5.29
N CYS A 60 17.23 1.30 -5.31
CA CYS A 60 18.55 0.78 -5.57
C CYS A 60 19.03 1.20 -6.95
N ASP A 61 18.20 1.05 -7.98
CA ASP A 61 18.56 1.43 -9.35
C ASP A 61 18.61 2.94 -9.54
N LEU A 62 17.57 3.67 -9.10
CA LEU A 62 17.48 5.13 -9.27
C LEU A 62 18.69 5.86 -8.69
N PHE A 63 19.25 5.34 -7.59
CA PHE A 63 20.35 5.98 -6.88
C PHE A 63 21.65 5.18 -6.90
N SER A 64 21.76 4.17 -7.79
CA SER A 64 22.97 3.35 -7.93
C SER A 64 23.49 2.83 -6.59
N ARG A 65 22.58 2.28 -5.77
CA ARG A 65 22.93 1.68 -4.47
C ARG A 65 23.71 0.38 -4.68
N ASP A 66 24.25 -0.13 -3.57
CA ASP A 66 25.00 -1.39 -3.55
C ASP A 66 24.20 -2.54 -4.20
N PRO A 67 24.75 -3.23 -5.22
CA PRO A 67 24.12 -4.40 -5.82
C PRO A 67 23.75 -5.49 -4.80
N GLN A 68 24.55 -5.68 -3.75
CA GLN A 68 24.25 -6.67 -2.72
C GLN A 68 22.98 -6.33 -1.95
N LEU A 69 22.68 -5.04 -1.77
CA LEU A 69 21.45 -4.59 -1.14
C LEU A 69 20.24 -4.91 -2.04
N TRP A 70 20.38 -4.76 -3.36
CA TRP A 70 19.35 -5.15 -4.32
C TRP A 70 19.07 -6.65 -4.23
N ASP A 71 20.11 -7.49 -4.21
CA ASP A 71 19.97 -8.95 -4.11
C ASP A 71 19.23 -9.37 -2.83
N ASN A 72 19.53 -8.70 -1.71
CA ASN A 72 18.85 -8.95 -0.44
C ASN A 72 17.35 -8.63 -0.50
N TYR A 73 16.97 -7.56 -1.21
CA TYR A 73 15.54 -7.24 -1.41
C TYR A 73 14.87 -8.20 -2.39
N ASP A 74 15.59 -8.67 -3.41
CA ASP A 74 15.08 -9.69 -4.32
C ASP A 74 14.79 -11.02 -3.60
N ASP A 75 15.68 -11.44 -2.72
CA ASP A 75 15.47 -12.62 -1.89
C ASP A 75 14.33 -12.41 -0.87
N LEU A 76 14.22 -11.24 -0.24
CA LEU A 76 13.07 -10.91 0.62
C LEU A 76 11.75 -11.01 -0.16
N GLU A 77 11.69 -10.48 -1.39
CA GLU A 77 10.50 -10.56 -2.23
C GLU A 77 10.11 -12.02 -2.53
N LYS A 78 11.06 -12.88 -2.87
CA LYS A 78 10.81 -14.32 -3.11
C LYS A 78 10.22 -15.03 -1.90
N HIS A 79 10.62 -14.62 -0.68
CA HIS A 79 10.04 -15.17 0.55
C HIS A 79 8.63 -14.65 0.78
N LEU A 80 8.41 -13.33 0.66
CA LEU A 80 7.09 -12.71 0.85
C LEU A 80 6.07 -13.20 -0.19
N ALA A 81 6.48 -13.45 -1.43
CA ALA A 81 5.62 -13.95 -2.50
C ALA A 81 5.06 -15.37 -2.23
N LYS A 82 5.70 -16.15 -1.36
CA LYS A 82 5.22 -17.49 -0.96
C LYS A 82 4.20 -17.44 0.17
N MET A 83 3.97 -16.28 0.78
CA MET A 83 3.03 -16.11 1.89
C MET A 83 1.65 -15.74 1.37
N GLU A 84 0.62 -16.50 1.78
CA GLU A 84 -0.77 -16.27 1.33
C GLU A 84 -1.36 -14.96 1.87
N ASP A 85 -0.90 -14.51 3.03
CA ASP A 85 -1.41 -13.33 3.74
C ASP A 85 -0.63 -12.04 3.47
N VAL A 86 0.12 -11.98 2.36
CA VAL A 86 0.81 -10.76 1.92
C VAL A 86 0.10 -10.16 0.71
N LEU A 87 -0.18 -8.87 0.76
CA LEU A 87 -0.76 -8.11 -0.35
C LEU A 87 0.04 -6.84 -0.59
N VAL A 88 0.42 -6.62 -1.84
CA VAL A 88 0.95 -5.33 -2.31
C VAL A 88 -0.20 -4.48 -2.84
N ILE A 89 -0.27 -3.23 -2.39
CA ILE A 89 -1.16 -2.21 -2.96
C ILE A 89 -0.27 -1.15 -3.59
N TYR A 90 -0.27 -1.07 -4.93
CA TYR A 90 0.44 -0.06 -5.68
C TYR A 90 -0.45 1.17 -5.89
N LEU A 91 -0.02 2.31 -5.35
CA LEU A 91 -0.73 3.58 -5.45
C LEU A 91 -0.25 4.29 -6.73
N ASP A 92 -1.08 4.23 -7.76
CA ASP A 92 -0.90 5.04 -8.97
C ASP A 92 -1.56 6.41 -8.77
N CYS A 93 -0.95 7.46 -9.32
CA CYS A 93 -1.42 8.82 -9.13
C CYS A 93 -0.95 9.68 -10.29
N ASP A 94 -1.82 10.53 -10.84
CA ASP A 94 -1.44 11.42 -11.93
C ASP A 94 -0.23 12.31 -11.58
N THR A 95 0.66 12.51 -12.55
CA THR A 95 1.91 13.26 -12.35
C THR A 95 1.64 14.72 -11.97
N LYS A 96 0.61 15.35 -12.55
CA LYS A 96 0.26 16.73 -12.21
C LYS A 96 -0.19 16.82 -10.75
N VAL A 97 -0.98 15.86 -10.29
CA VAL A 97 -1.44 15.81 -8.89
C VAL A 97 -0.26 15.60 -7.93
N LEU A 98 0.71 14.76 -8.27
CA LEU A 98 1.93 14.58 -7.47
C LEU A 98 2.74 15.88 -7.36
N ILE A 99 2.89 16.62 -8.48
CA ILE A 99 3.55 17.92 -8.51
C ILE A 99 2.79 18.94 -7.65
N ASP A 100 1.47 19.03 -7.81
CA ASP A 100 0.62 19.92 -7.02
C ASP A 100 0.77 19.64 -5.52
N ARG A 101 0.83 18.36 -5.10
CA ARG A 101 1.09 17.94 -3.71
C ARG A 101 2.49 18.37 -3.22
N CYS A 102 3.52 18.29 -4.06
CA CYS A 102 4.86 18.80 -3.71
C CYS A 102 4.83 20.31 -3.45
N ILE A 103 4.22 21.08 -4.36
CA ILE A 103 4.13 22.54 -4.26
C ILE A 103 3.38 22.94 -2.97
N GLN A 104 2.23 22.33 -2.72
CA GLN A 104 1.40 22.62 -1.53
C GLN A 104 2.13 22.34 -0.21
N THR A 105 3.02 21.36 -0.20
CA THR A 105 3.71 20.91 1.02
C THR A 105 5.16 21.40 1.11
N GLY A 106 5.62 22.20 0.14
CA GLY A 106 6.99 22.74 0.10
C GLY A 106 8.08 21.69 -0.10
N HIS A 107 7.77 20.59 -0.79
CA HIS A 107 8.74 19.52 -1.05
C HIS A 107 9.33 19.59 -2.46
N GLU A 108 10.53 19.02 -2.61
CA GLU A 108 11.19 18.86 -3.90
C GLU A 108 10.30 18.10 -4.89
N ILE A 109 10.30 18.57 -6.14
CA ILE A 109 9.63 17.89 -7.24
C ILE A 109 10.62 16.88 -7.83
N LEU A 110 10.24 15.61 -7.80
CA LEU A 110 11.03 14.51 -8.37
C LEU A 110 10.78 14.39 -9.88
N ASP A 111 11.68 13.71 -10.58
CA ASP A 111 11.40 13.17 -11.93
C ASP A 111 10.42 12.00 -11.81
N TYR A 112 9.13 12.33 -11.74
CA TYR A 112 8.06 11.35 -11.62
C TYR A 112 7.94 10.44 -12.84
N THR A 113 8.39 10.86 -14.02
CA THR A 113 8.41 10.00 -15.20
C THR A 113 9.38 8.84 -14.98
N LEU A 114 10.61 9.16 -14.56
CA LEU A 114 11.63 8.16 -14.26
C LEU A 114 11.23 7.27 -13.07
N HIS A 115 10.77 7.87 -11.97
CA HIS A 115 10.38 7.12 -10.78
C HIS A 115 9.23 6.15 -11.07
N LYS A 116 8.19 6.59 -11.79
CA LYS A 116 7.08 5.72 -12.19
C LYS A 116 7.53 4.63 -13.14
N HIS A 117 8.46 4.92 -14.05
CA HIS A 117 9.01 3.91 -14.96
C HIS A 117 9.66 2.75 -14.19
N PHE A 118 10.57 3.04 -13.25
CA PHE A 118 11.20 1.99 -12.44
C PHE A 118 10.22 1.27 -11.53
N TYR A 119 9.31 2.00 -10.88
CA TYR A 119 8.27 1.38 -10.06
C TYR A 119 7.41 0.42 -10.87
N LYS A 120 6.96 0.83 -12.06
CA LYS A 120 6.14 -0.01 -12.93
C LYS A 120 6.92 -1.24 -13.41
N PHE A 121 8.18 -1.07 -13.77
CA PHE A 121 9.06 -2.18 -14.14
C PHE A 121 9.17 -3.23 -13.04
N TYR A 122 9.45 -2.81 -11.80
CA TYR A 122 9.56 -3.72 -10.66
C TYR A 122 8.21 -4.29 -10.23
N PHE A 123 7.16 -3.47 -10.24
CA PHE A 123 5.80 -3.91 -9.98
C PHE A 123 5.40 -5.01 -10.95
N ASP A 124 5.62 -4.84 -12.25
CA ASP A 124 5.22 -5.82 -13.27
C ASP A 124 5.94 -7.15 -13.10
N LYS A 125 7.26 -7.09 -12.83
CA LYS A 125 8.11 -8.28 -12.62
C LYS A 125 7.87 -8.99 -11.29
N SER A 126 7.32 -8.31 -10.29
CA SER A 126 7.09 -8.87 -8.96
C SER A 126 6.20 -10.12 -9.00
N PRO A 127 6.58 -11.23 -8.35
CA PRO A 127 5.71 -12.39 -8.21
C PRO A 127 4.67 -12.24 -7.09
N MET A 128 4.71 -11.15 -6.31
CA MET A 128 3.81 -10.95 -5.17
C MET A 128 2.36 -10.75 -5.61
N LYS A 129 1.41 -11.20 -4.77
CA LYS A 129 0.00 -10.84 -4.92
C LYS A 129 -0.14 -9.33 -4.79
N LYS A 130 -0.68 -8.69 -5.83
CA LYS A 130 -0.65 -7.23 -5.97
C LYS A 130 -1.91 -6.68 -6.63
N ILE A 131 -2.31 -5.47 -6.23
CA ILE A 131 -3.38 -4.68 -6.86
C ILE A 131 -2.90 -3.26 -7.12
N ILE A 132 -3.59 -2.55 -8.02
CA ILE A 132 -3.37 -1.13 -8.31
C ILE A 132 -4.57 -0.34 -7.78
N VAL A 133 -4.28 0.78 -7.15
CA VAL A 133 -5.27 1.75 -6.68
C VAL A 133 -4.90 3.12 -7.24
N ASP A 134 -5.86 3.77 -7.89
CA ASP A 134 -5.72 5.17 -8.31
C ASP A 134 -6.04 6.12 -7.16
N THR A 135 -5.06 6.96 -6.79
CA THR A 135 -5.16 7.94 -5.70
C THR A 135 -5.27 9.38 -6.21
N THR A 136 -5.56 9.57 -7.50
CA THR A 136 -5.62 10.89 -8.14
C THR A 136 -6.74 11.74 -7.55
N TYR A 137 -7.94 11.17 -7.41
CA TYR A 137 -9.13 11.92 -6.99
C TYR A 137 -9.88 11.33 -5.79
N LYS A 138 -9.61 10.08 -5.41
CA LYS A 138 -10.20 9.48 -4.21
C LYS A 138 -9.41 9.87 -2.97
N THR A 139 -10.12 10.16 -1.89
CA THR A 139 -9.51 10.30 -0.57
C THR A 139 -8.99 8.94 -0.08
N PRO A 140 -7.95 8.92 0.77
CA PRO A 140 -7.47 7.69 1.39
C PRO A 140 -8.55 6.92 2.17
N GLU A 141 -9.48 7.62 2.80
CA GLU A 141 -10.62 7.04 3.52
C GLU A 141 -11.59 6.32 2.57
N GLU A 142 -11.94 6.94 1.43
CA GLU A 142 -12.78 6.29 0.41
C GLU A 142 -12.12 5.03 -0.12
N ILE A 143 -10.82 5.10 -0.45
CA ILE A 143 -10.05 3.94 -0.90
C ILE A 143 -10.06 2.83 0.15
N ALA A 144 -9.75 3.13 1.41
CA ALA A 144 -9.72 2.13 2.47
C ALA A 144 -11.08 1.45 2.68
N ASN A 145 -12.17 2.23 2.65
CA ASN A 145 -13.52 1.70 2.78
C ASN A 145 -13.93 0.83 1.59
N ASP A 146 -13.58 1.24 0.36
CA ASP A 146 -13.82 0.45 -0.85
C ASP A 146 -13.10 -0.92 -0.75
N LEU A 147 -11.83 -0.92 -0.34
CA LEU A 147 -11.05 -2.15 -0.17
C LEU A 147 -11.63 -3.10 0.90
N VAL A 148 -12.17 -2.56 1.99
CA VAL A 148 -12.88 -3.36 3.01
C VAL A 148 -14.17 -3.94 2.43
N LYS A 149 -14.96 -3.11 1.74
CA LYS A 149 -16.24 -3.52 1.14
C LYS A 149 -16.07 -4.59 0.07
N GLU A 150 -14.98 -4.54 -0.69
CA GLU A 150 -14.62 -5.52 -1.72
C GLU A 150 -14.02 -6.81 -1.15
N GLY A 151 -13.82 -6.90 0.18
CA GLY A 151 -13.21 -8.06 0.84
C GLY A 151 -11.71 -8.19 0.60
N VAL A 152 -11.06 -7.12 0.12
CA VAL A 152 -9.60 -7.07 -0.04
C VAL A 152 -8.92 -6.95 1.33
N LEU A 153 -9.49 -6.13 2.23
CA LEU A 153 -9.01 -5.87 3.59
C LEU A 153 -9.96 -6.43 4.66
#